data_AF-A0A7C3QSJ8-F1
#
_entry.id   AF-A0A7C3QSJ8-F1
#
_cell.length_a   1.000
_cell.length_b   1.000
_cell.length_c   1.000
_cell.angle_alpha   90.00
_cell.angle_beta   90.00
_cell.angle_gamma   90.00
#
_symmetry.space_group_name_H-M   'P 1'
#
loop_
_entity.id
_entity.type
_entity.pdbx_description
1 polymer ?
#
loop_
_entity_poly.entity_id
_entity_poly.type
_entity_poly.pdbx_seq_one_letter_code
_entity_poly.pdbx_strand_id
1 'polypeptide(L)'
;MSHPTPAVGRPTRTNARGLHHDETRFFPAPGCGGCVDREHCGALATGNGLLDCYAHCCGRPGRCQWVCRRNPQFRPQIQEIGGLEFDRVSIVRSPEAPTLPDYVPHVYHGSGRHEPLIVPAVAIKLAQLFDKRTGAPRFATRDALLRRFMIGDSASILVTGVDDDPVIERWWKIGQNARRRLIAVLGEMGVAIATTPNYSVSVNWPRPGDLAAMKRILLCCAEMMEGGLPAALHVNGRTPRDFERWAGVLRRLRGITHVAYEFTTGAARGERRDQHVTWLSELAKRVERPLHLIVHGESCVVVPLKRAFGQVTWIDTSSFIKTVHRRRAERSGND
;
A
#
# COMPACT_ATOMS: atom_id res chain seq x y z
N MET A 1 -4.04 -28.36 45.20
CA MET A 1 -2.77 -28.47 44.46
C MET A 1 -2.96 -27.80 43.12
N SER A 2 -2.50 -26.56 43.02
CA SER A 2 -2.69 -25.69 41.85
C SER A 2 -1.52 -25.91 40.89
N HIS A 3 -1.77 -26.52 39.74
CA HIS A 3 -0.76 -26.64 38.69
C HIS A 3 -0.46 -25.25 38.12
N PRO A 4 0.82 -24.85 37.98
CA PRO A 4 1.16 -23.58 37.37
C PRO A 4 0.91 -23.65 35.87
N THR A 5 0.14 -22.68 35.37
CA THR A 5 -0.03 -22.39 33.94
C THR A 5 1.34 -22.13 33.31
N PRO A 6 1.73 -22.80 32.20
CA PRO A 6 2.98 -22.49 31.55
C PRO A 6 2.88 -21.08 30.96
N ALA A 7 3.83 -20.23 31.36
CA ALA A 7 3.98 -18.89 30.81
C ALA A 7 4.15 -19.00 29.29
N VAL A 8 3.20 -18.46 28.54
CA VAL A 8 3.31 -18.25 27.10
C VAL A 8 4.47 -17.29 26.90
N GLY A 9 5.64 -17.82 26.56
CA GLY A 9 6.79 -17.01 26.17
C GLY A 9 6.37 -16.01 25.11
N ARG A 10 6.64 -14.72 25.34
CA ARG A 10 6.65 -13.73 24.27
C ARG A 10 7.52 -14.30 23.13
N PRO A 11 7.09 -14.23 21.87
CA PRO A 11 7.94 -14.65 20.76
C PRO A 11 9.25 -13.87 20.90
N THR A 12 10.35 -14.62 21.02
CA THR A 12 11.70 -14.08 20.94
C THR A 12 11.79 -13.23 19.69
N ARG A 13 12.50 -12.10 19.76
CA ARG A 13 12.81 -11.27 18.59
C ARG A 13 13.51 -12.15 17.54
N THR A 14 12.74 -12.81 16.69
CA THR A 14 13.23 -13.40 15.45
C THR A 14 13.95 -12.30 14.71
N ASN A 15 15.20 -12.56 14.32
CA ASN A 15 15.92 -11.69 13.42
C ASN A 15 15.06 -11.52 12.16
N ALA A 16 14.36 -10.39 12.02
CA ALA A 16 13.36 -10.18 10.98
C ALA A 16 13.95 -10.38 9.58
N ARG A 17 15.27 -10.17 9.43
CA ARG A 17 16.03 -10.46 8.20
C ARG A 17 15.92 -11.93 7.76
N GLY A 18 15.89 -12.88 8.70
CA GLY A 18 15.75 -14.30 8.39
C GLY A 18 14.37 -14.70 7.86
N LEU A 19 13.37 -13.81 7.94
CA LEU A 19 12.01 -14.02 7.44
C LEU A 19 11.82 -13.44 6.02
N HIS A 20 12.79 -12.67 5.52
CA HIS A 20 12.73 -12.07 4.21
C HIS A 20 12.94 -13.15 3.13
N HIS A 21 12.20 -13.01 2.05
CA HIS A 21 12.36 -13.88 0.89
C HIS A 21 13.64 -13.51 0.13
N ASP A 22 14.50 -14.50 -0.11
CA ASP A 22 15.71 -14.39 -0.93
C ASP A 22 16.06 -15.74 -1.57
N GLU A 23 15.64 -15.90 -2.82
CA GLU A 23 15.90 -17.10 -3.63
C GLU A 23 17.36 -17.24 -4.08
N THR A 24 18.17 -16.18 -3.96
CA THR A 24 19.61 -16.24 -4.26
C THR A 24 20.42 -16.83 -3.11
N ARG A 25 19.87 -16.77 -1.89
CA ARG A 25 20.53 -17.22 -0.65
C ARG A 25 19.93 -18.47 -0.06
N PHE A 26 18.64 -18.75 -0.29
CA PHE A 26 17.92 -19.81 0.40
C PHE A 26 17.16 -20.72 -0.58
N PHE A 27 17.05 -21.99 -0.21
CA PHE A 27 16.20 -22.94 -0.93
C PHE A 27 14.72 -22.69 -0.65
N PRO A 28 13.83 -22.97 -1.62
CA PRO A 28 12.39 -22.97 -1.39
C PRO A 28 11.99 -23.92 -0.25
N ALA A 29 11.08 -23.45 0.60
CA ALA A 29 10.48 -24.20 1.69
C ALA A 29 9.85 -25.50 1.14
N PRO A 30 10.23 -26.70 1.63
CA PRO A 30 9.83 -27.97 1.00
C PRO A 30 8.31 -28.18 0.92
N GLY A 31 7.57 -27.71 1.93
CA GLY A 31 6.10 -27.78 1.98
C GLY A 31 5.40 -26.88 0.97
N CYS A 32 6.11 -25.95 0.31
CA CYS A 32 5.55 -25.21 -0.81
C CYS A 32 5.33 -26.09 -2.06
N GLY A 33 6.01 -27.24 -2.18
CA GLY A 33 5.96 -28.10 -3.37
C GLY A 33 4.54 -28.51 -3.78
N GLY A 34 3.73 -28.95 -2.81
CA GLY A 34 2.32 -29.35 -2.99
C GLY A 34 1.30 -28.30 -2.54
N CYS A 35 1.72 -27.07 -2.31
CA CYS A 35 0.82 -26.02 -1.83
C CYS A 35 -0.08 -25.50 -2.97
N VAL A 36 -1.39 -25.51 -2.75
CA VAL A 36 -2.40 -24.97 -3.70
C VAL A 36 -2.23 -23.48 -4.00
N ASP A 37 -1.59 -22.73 -3.11
CA ASP A 37 -1.34 -21.29 -3.29
C ASP A 37 0.02 -21.01 -3.96
N ARG A 38 0.78 -22.05 -4.34
CA ARG A 38 2.13 -21.92 -4.90
C ARG A 38 2.14 -21.12 -6.20
N GLU A 39 1.21 -21.38 -7.11
CA GLU A 39 1.11 -20.67 -8.40
C GLU A 39 0.93 -19.16 -8.21
N HIS A 40 0.23 -18.79 -7.13
CA HIS A 40 -0.03 -17.40 -6.76
C HIS A 40 1.12 -16.73 -6.02
N CYS A 41 1.85 -17.45 -5.16
CA CYS A 41 2.84 -16.86 -4.26
C CYS A 41 4.30 -17.16 -4.58
N GLY A 42 4.60 -18.11 -5.48
CA GLY A 42 5.96 -18.40 -5.95
C GLY A 42 6.85 -19.18 -4.96
N ALA A 43 6.26 -19.75 -3.90
CA ALA A 43 6.96 -20.35 -2.75
C ALA A 43 7.70 -19.33 -1.86
N LEU A 44 8.22 -19.81 -0.73
CA LEU A 44 9.03 -19.01 0.21
C LEU A 44 10.44 -19.56 0.28
N ALA A 45 11.44 -18.69 0.10
CA ALA A 45 12.84 -19.00 0.31
C ALA A 45 13.35 -18.10 1.45
N THR A 46 13.40 -18.62 2.68
CA THR A 46 13.72 -17.83 3.89
C THR A 46 14.80 -18.52 4.73
N GLY A 47 15.65 -17.74 5.38
CA GLY A 47 16.82 -18.25 6.12
C GLY A 47 16.51 -18.98 7.41
N ASN A 48 15.27 -18.98 7.87
CA ASN A 48 14.81 -19.71 9.06
C ASN A 48 14.37 -21.16 8.78
N GLY A 49 14.57 -21.68 7.56
CA GLY A 49 14.37 -23.10 7.26
C GLY A 49 12.93 -23.60 7.45
N LEU A 50 11.94 -22.78 7.07
CA LEU A 50 10.53 -23.14 7.23
C LEU A 50 10.15 -24.33 6.35
N LEU A 51 9.26 -25.18 6.86
CA LEU A 51 8.57 -26.17 6.03
C LEU A 51 7.61 -25.47 5.06
N ASP A 52 6.80 -24.53 5.56
CA ASP A 52 5.88 -23.71 4.77
C ASP A 52 5.51 -22.41 5.51
N CYS A 53 4.63 -21.59 4.92
CA CYS A 53 4.16 -20.34 5.54
C CYS A 53 3.27 -20.54 6.78
N TYR A 54 2.74 -21.75 7.02
CA TYR A 54 1.94 -22.07 8.21
C TYR A 54 2.78 -22.30 9.46
N ALA A 55 4.11 -22.34 9.34
CA ALA A 55 4.99 -22.15 10.49
C ALA A 55 4.71 -20.83 11.22
N HIS A 56 4.13 -19.84 10.53
CA HIS A 56 3.67 -18.59 11.13
C HIS A 56 2.22 -18.60 11.59
N CYS A 57 1.53 -19.75 11.65
CA CYS A 57 0.15 -19.86 12.11
C CYS A 57 -0.02 -19.35 13.55
N CYS A 58 -1.14 -18.68 13.85
CA CYS A 58 -1.41 -18.13 15.19
C CYS A 58 -1.76 -19.23 16.21
N GLY A 59 -2.00 -20.46 15.75
CA GLY A 59 -2.40 -21.61 16.58
C GLY A 59 -3.78 -21.50 17.23
N ARG A 60 -4.59 -20.48 16.88
CA ARG A 60 -5.84 -20.14 17.57
C ARG A 60 -6.98 -19.94 16.56
N PRO A 61 -7.56 -21.01 15.99
CA PRO A 61 -8.56 -20.91 14.92
C PRO A 61 -9.78 -20.08 15.32
N GLY A 62 -10.31 -20.24 16.53
CA GLY A 62 -11.47 -19.49 17.03
C GLY A 62 -11.23 -17.99 17.29
N ARG A 63 -9.97 -17.52 17.23
CA ARG A 63 -9.61 -16.10 17.36
C ARG A 63 -8.70 -15.65 16.21
N CYS A 64 -8.67 -16.39 15.11
CA CYS A 64 -7.79 -16.11 14.00
C CYS A 64 -8.28 -14.86 13.27
N GLN A 65 -7.42 -13.85 13.16
CA GLN A 65 -7.70 -12.62 12.45
C GLN A 65 -7.14 -12.61 11.02
N TRP A 66 -6.35 -13.62 10.66
CA TRP A 66 -5.68 -13.67 9.36
C TRP A 66 -6.50 -14.43 8.33
N VAL A 67 -6.42 -14.00 7.08
CA VAL A 67 -7.01 -14.74 5.97
C VAL A 67 -6.06 -15.91 5.66
N CYS A 68 -6.32 -17.09 6.22
CA CYS A 68 -5.53 -18.30 5.97
C CYS A 68 -6.40 -19.56 6.04
N ARG A 69 -5.99 -20.67 5.43
CA ARG A 69 -6.84 -21.88 5.32
C ARG A 69 -7.19 -22.54 6.66
N ARG A 70 -6.47 -22.20 7.73
CA ARG A 70 -6.76 -22.65 9.11
C ARG A 70 -7.75 -21.74 9.85
N ASN A 71 -8.14 -20.61 9.26
CA ASN A 71 -9.18 -19.74 9.77
C ASN A 71 -10.56 -20.28 9.34
N PRO A 72 -11.50 -20.54 10.27
CA PRO A 72 -12.87 -20.92 9.91
C PRO A 72 -13.58 -19.93 8.98
N GLN A 73 -13.19 -18.65 9.01
CA GLN A 73 -13.72 -17.59 8.15
C GLN A 73 -12.99 -17.47 6.80
N PHE A 74 -12.05 -18.36 6.47
CA PHE A 74 -11.28 -18.27 5.23
C PHE A 74 -12.17 -18.26 3.99
N ARG A 75 -13.13 -19.19 3.90
CA ARG A 75 -14.02 -19.29 2.75
C ARG A 75 -14.84 -18.01 2.52
N PRO A 76 -15.58 -17.47 3.50
CA PRO A 76 -16.31 -16.23 3.30
C PRO A 76 -15.39 -15.04 2.99
N GLN A 77 -14.20 -14.96 3.61
CA GLN A 77 -13.23 -13.90 3.30
C GLN A 77 -12.71 -13.94 1.86
N ILE A 78 -12.46 -15.14 1.31
CA ILE A 78 -12.04 -15.31 -0.08
C ILE A 78 -13.21 -15.05 -1.06
N GLN A 79 -14.43 -15.44 -0.68
CA GLN A 79 -15.63 -15.14 -1.46
C GLN A 79 -15.90 -13.63 -1.55
N GLU A 80 -15.70 -12.89 -0.45
CA GLU A 80 -15.85 -11.43 -0.39
C GLU A 80 -14.99 -10.70 -1.44
N ILE A 81 -13.77 -11.20 -1.68
CA ILE A 81 -12.83 -10.61 -2.66
C ILE A 81 -12.88 -11.28 -4.04
N GLY A 82 -13.74 -12.29 -4.21
CA GLY A 82 -13.93 -13.00 -5.48
C GLY A 82 -12.75 -13.90 -5.91
N GLY A 83 -12.01 -14.45 -4.95
CA GLY A 83 -10.83 -15.29 -5.22
C GLY A 83 -9.49 -14.55 -5.05
N LEU A 84 -8.38 -15.29 -5.23
CA LEU A 84 -7.02 -14.75 -5.09
C LEU A 84 -6.44 -14.27 -6.42
N GLU A 85 -7.05 -14.65 -7.53
CA GLU A 85 -6.66 -14.34 -8.90
C GLU A 85 -6.96 -12.87 -9.24
N PHE A 86 -6.15 -12.25 -10.12
CA PHE A 86 -6.37 -10.85 -10.53
C PHE A 86 -7.13 -10.69 -11.84
N ASP A 87 -7.14 -11.72 -12.67
CA ASP A 87 -7.75 -11.78 -14.00
C ASP A 87 -9.23 -11.37 -14.04
N ARG A 88 -9.98 -11.69 -12.98
CA ARG A 88 -11.41 -11.35 -12.84
C ARG A 88 -11.69 -9.88 -12.51
N VAL A 89 -10.68 -9.07 -12.22
CA VAL A 89 -10.89 -7.62 -12.02
C VAL A 89 -10.83 -6.92 -13.37
N SER A 90 -11.91 -6.24 -13.74
CA SER A 90 -12.00 -5.36 -14.89
C SER A 90 -12.06 -3.90 -14.45
N ILE A 91 -11.43 -3.03 -15.24
CA ILE A 91 -11.56 -1.57 -15.13
C ILE A 91 -11.91 -1.08 -16.53
N VAL A 92 -13.12 -0.58 -16.68
CA VAL A 92 -13.70 -0.03 -17.91
C VAL A 92 -13.44 1.47 -17.97
N ARG A 93 -13.61 2.17 -16.84
CA ARG A 93 -13.37 3.61 -16.75
C ARG A 93 -11.91 3.89 -16.41
N SER A 94 -11.29 4.77 -17.19
CA SER A 94 -9.92 5.20 -16.97
C SER A 94 -9.87 6.73 -16.96
N PRO A 95 -10.30 7.37 -15.86
CA PRO A 95 -10.25 8.83 -15.76
C PRO A 95 -8.81 9.31 -15.92
N GLU A 96 -8.64 10.40 -16.66
CA GLU A 96 -7.32 10.97 -16.94
C GLU A 96 -6.71 11.50 -15.65
N ALA A 97 -5.49 11.06 -15.35
CA ALA A 97 -4.73 11.57 -14.22
C ALA A 97 -3.98 12.84 -14.67
N PRO A 98 -3.93 13.89 -13.83
CA PRO A 98 -3.22 15.12 -14.17
C PRO A 98 -1.70 14.92 -14.09
N THR A 99 -0.95 15.81 -14.74
CA THR A 99 0.50 15.90 -14.55
C THR A 99 0.81 16.27 -13.11
N LEU A 100 1.56 15.41 -12.42
CA LEU A 100 1.98 15.66 -11.04
C LEU A 100 3.39 16.27 -11.02
N PRO A 101 3.72 17.13 -10.03
CA PRO A 101 5.09 17.59 -9.83
C PRO A 101 5.98 16.47 -9.29
N ASP A 102 7.29 16.62 -9.43
CA ASP A 102 8.29 15.67 -8.89
C ASP A 102 8.27 15.58 -7.35
N TYR A 103 7.83 16.66 -6.69
CA TYR A 103 7.79 16.79 -5.23
C TYR A 103 6.40 17.22 -4.77
N VAL A 104 5.85 16.50 -3.78
CA VAL A 104 4.56 16.79 -3.16
C VAL A 104 4.70 16.72 -1.63
N PRO A 105 4.51 17.82 -0.88
CA PRO A 105 4.54 17.78 0.58
C PRO A 105 3.29 17.07 1.13
N HIS A 106 3.49 16.20 2.12
CA HIS A 106 2.39 15.61 2.89
C HIS A 106 1.92 16.58 3.98
N VAL A 107 0.66 17.02 3.91
CA VAL A 107 0.02 17.89 4.89
C VAL A 107 -0.85 17.09 5.85
N TYR A 108 -0.51 17.08 7.14
CA TYR A 108 -1.27 16.36 8.17
C TYR A 108 -2.36 17.23 8.80
N HIS A 109 -2.14 18.54 8.93
CA HIS A 109 -3.10 19.52 9.44
C HIS A 109 -2.69 20.95 9.08
N GLY A 110 -3.64 21.89 9.15
CA GLY A 110 -3.35 23.33 8.98
C GLY A 110 -2.89 24.07 10.24
N SER A 111 -2.99 23.46 11.43
CA SER A 111 -2.70 24.17 12.68
C SER A 111 -1.25 24.64 12.78
N GLY A 112 -1.06 25.85 13.30
CA GLY A 112 0.25 26.51 13.43
C GLY A 112 0.68 27.32 12.20
N ARG A 113 -0.12 27.32 11.12
CA ARG A 113 0.08 28.20 9.96
C ARG A 113 -0.72 29.49 10.14
N HIS A 114 -0.10 30.63 9.84
CA HIS A 114 -0.78 31.92 9.76
C HIS A 114 -1.35 32.18 8.37
N GLU A 115 -0.79 31.55 7.34
CA GLU A 115 -1.19 31.70 5.94
C GLU A 115 -1.32 30.32 5.25
N PRO A 116 -2.17 30.18 4.22
CA PRO A 116 -2.27 28.96 3.45
C PRO A 116 -0.95 28.55 2.77
N LEU A 117 -0.71 27.24 2.66
CA LEU A 117 0.41 26.69 1.90
C LEU A 117 0.17 26.87 0.40
N ILE A 118 1.01 27.68 -0.25
CA ILE A 118 0.97 27.89 -1.70
C ILE A 118 2.02 27.00 -2.36
N VAL A 119 1.57 25.88 -2.94
CA VAL A 119 2.39 24.93 -3.69
C VAL A 119 1.55 24.32 -4.83
N PRO A 120 2.17 23.80 -5.91
CA PRO A 120 1.42 23.23 -7.04
C PRO A 120 0.55 22.03 -6.66
N ALA A 121 0.97 21.24 -5.68
CA ALA A 121 0.23 20.08 -5.22
C ALA A 121 0.55 19.74 -3.75
N VAL A 122 -0.37 19.08 -3.07
CA VAL A 122 -0.20 18.54 -1.71
C VAL A 122 -0.72 17.11 -1.62
N ALA A 123 -0.22 16.34 -0.66
CA ALA A 123 -0.77 15.03 -0.30
C ALA A 123 -1.49 15.07 1.05
N ILE A 124 -2.67 14.45 1.14
CA ILE A 124 -3.47 14.31 2.37
C ILE A 124 -3.86 12.84 2.54
N LYS A 125 -3.85 12.32 3.78
CA LYS A 125 -4.27 10.93 4.02
C LYS A 125 -5.75 10.72 3.72
N LEU A 126 -6.09 9.66 2.98
CA LEU A 126 -7.46 9.21 2.75
C LEU A 126 -8.23 9.08 4.07
N ALA A 127 -7.56 8.54 5.09
CA ALA A 127 -8.03 8.41 6.44
C ALA A 127 -8.58 9.70 7.08
N GLN A 128 -8.17 10.88 6.62
CA GLN A 128 -8.60 12.16 7.19
C GLN A 128 -9.86 12.70 6.53
N LEU A 129 -10.34 12.07 5.45
CA LEU A 129 -11.42 12.57 4.60
C LEU A 129 -12.78 11.91 4.89
N PHE A 130 -12.83 10.88 5.73
CA PHE A 130 -14.07 10.19 6.08
C PHE A 130 -14.14 9.78 7.55
N ASP A 131 -15.36 9.64 8.07
CA ASP A 131 -15.61 9.01 9.35
C ASP A 131 -15.43 7.49 9.25
N LYS A 132 -14.53 6.94 10.05
CA LYS A 132 -14.11 5.54 9.92
C LYS A 132 -15.12 4.53 10.45
N ARG A 133 -16.19 4.98 11.10
CA ARG A 133 -17.28 4.14 11.62
C ARG A 133 -18.45 4.14 10.66
N THR A 134 -18.84 5.31 10.15
CA THR A 134 -20.03 5.46 9.30
C THR A 134 -19.71 5.46 7.81
N GLY A 135 -18.46 5.76 7.42
CA GLY A 135 -18.08 6.00 6.04
C GLY A 135 -18.60 7.33 5.49
N ALA A 136 -19.07 8.25 6.35
CA ALA A 136 -19.53 9.57 5.90
C ALA A 136 -18.33 10.47 5.54
N PRO A 137 -18.44 11.30 4.48
CA PRO A 137 -17.41 12.28 4.16
C PRO A 137 -17.27 13.30 5.29
N ARG A 138 -16.03 13.71 5.61
CA ARG A 138 -15.75 14.74 6.62
C ARG A 138 -15.86 16.16 6.07
N PHE A 139 -15.77 16.31 4.76
CA PHE A 139 -15.86 17.57 4.05
C PHE A 139 -16.89 17.42 2.95
N ALA A 140 -17.80 18.39 2.85
CA ALA A 140 -18.81 18.42 1.80
C ALA A 140 -18.31 19.14 0.53
N THR A 141 -17.30 20.02 0.66
CA THR A 141 -16.79 20.84 -0.43
C THR A 141 -15.27 20.94 -0.41
N ARG A 142 -14.69 21.23 -1.58
CA ARG A 142 -13.26 21.51 -1.74
C ARG A 142 -12.81 22.65 -0.82
N ASP A 143 -13.55 23.75 -0.78
CA ASP A 143 -13.16 24.91 0.05
C ASP A 143 -13.12 24.58 1.54
N ALA A 144 -14.04 23.74 2.03
CA ALA A 144 -14.02 23.30 3.42
C ALA A 144 -12.77 22.47 3.73
N LEU A 145 -12.35 21.59 2.81
CA LEU A 145 -11.11 20.84 2.90
C LEU A 145 -9.90 21.79 2.91
N LEU A 146 -9.79 22.68 1.91
CA LEU A 146 -8.66 23.61 1.80
C LEU A 146 -8.50 24.50 3.03
N ARG A 147 -9.61 25.08 3.52
CA ARG A 147 -9.61 25.86 4.77
C ARG A 147 -9.15 25.03 5.97
N ARG A 148 -9.61 23.78 6.10
CA ARG A 148 -9.24 22.92 7.24
C ARG A 148 -7.75 22.59 7.29
N PHE A 149 -7.13 22.46 6.13
CA PHE A 149 -5.72 22.09 6.00
C PHE A 149 -4.79 23.28 5.74
N MET A 150 -5.33 24.50 5.63
CA MET A 150 -4.59 25.73 5.30
C MET A 150 -3.78 25.56 4.01
N ILE A 151 -4.46 25.23 2.91
CA ILE A 151 -3.86 25.04 1.58
C ILE A 151 -4.43 26.09 0.62
N GLY A 152 -3.61 26.61 -0.28
CA GLY A 152 -4.05 27.50 -1.36
C GLY A 152 -5.04 26.84 -2.32
N ASP A 153 -5.94 27.63 -2.91
CA ASP A 153 -7.00 27.18 -3.82
C ASP A 153 -6.50 26.48 -5.09
N SER A 154 -5.37 26.95 -5.62
CA SER A 154 -4.71 26.45 -6.83
C SER A 154 -4.02 25.10 -6.68
N ALA A 155 -3.85 24.57 -5.45
CA ALA A 155 -3.11 23.34 -5.24
C ALA A 155 -3.87 22.09 -5.73
N SER A 156 -3.20 21.25 -6.51
CA SER A 156 -3.70 19.90 -6.82
C SER A 156 -3.69 19.02 -5.56
N ILE A 157 -4.81 18.34 -5.29
CA ILE A 157 -4.94 17.50 -4.09
C ILE A 157 -4.70 16.04 -4.46
N LEU A 158 -3.60 15.47 -3.96
CA LEU A 158 -3.36 14.03 -3.97
C LEU A 158 -3.86 13.43 -2.66
N VAL A 159 -4.55 12.30 -2.76
CA VAL A 159 -4.97 11.54 -1.60
C VAL A 159 -4.10 10.30 -1.44
N THR A 160 -3.48 10.11 -0.27
CA THR A 160 -2.66 8.92 0.00
C THR A 160 -3.44 7.88 0.80
N GLY A 161 -3.53 6.67 0.28
CA GLY A 161 -4.07 5.49 0.96
C GLY A 161 -3.14 4.89 2.01
N VAL A 162 -1.98 5.52 2.26
CA VAL A 162 -0.97 5.07 3.20
C VAL A 162 -1.31 5.44 4.65
N ASP A 163 -1.46 4.45 5.51
CA ASP A 163 -1.66 4.63 6.96
C ASP A 163 -1.30 3.38 7.77
N ASP A 164 -1.57 3.38 9.08
CA ASP A 164 -1.43 2.16 9.89
C ASP A 164 -2.55 1.14 9.59
N ASP A 165 -2.25 -0.15 9.72
CA ASP A 165 -3.19 -1.26 9.44
C ASP A 165 -4.59 -1.07 10.03
N PRO A 166 -4.78 -0.72 11.32
CA PRO A 166 -6.12 -0.56 11.89
C PRO A 166 -6.93 0.56 11.23
N VAL A 167 -6.25 1.52 10.59
CA VAL A 167 -6.90 2.64 9.89
C VAL A 167 -7.26 2.25 8.46
N ILE A 168 -6.34 1.62 7.74
CA ILE A 168 -6.56 1.10 6.38
C ILE A 168 -7.70 0.07 6.38
N GLU A 169 -7.72 -0.82 7.36
CA GLU A 169 -8.77 -1.84 7.49
C GLU A 169 -10.16 -1.23 7.66
N ARG A 170 -10.29 -0.02 8.21
CA ARG A 170 -11.58 0.66 8.33
C ARG A 170 -12.14 1.11 6.97
N TRP A 171 -11.28 1.44 6.00
CA TRP A 171 -11.74 1.72 4.63
C TRP A 171 -12.46 0.51 4.02
N TRP A 172 -11.97 -0.70 4.29
CA TRP A 172 -12.67 -1.90 3.82
C TRP A 172 -13.98 -2.13 4.57
N LYS A 173 -13.95 -1.98 5.90
CA LYS A 173 -15.08 -2.27 6.80
C LYS A 173 -16.29 -1.36 6.60
N ILE A 174 -16.13 -0.14 6.08
CA ILE A 174 -17.29 0.72 5.74
C ILE A 174 -18.14 0.15 4.59
N GLY A 175 -17.64 -0.86 3.88
CA GLY A 175 -18.35 -1.56 2.83
C GLY A 175 -18.36 -0.81 1.49
N GLN A 176 -18.60 -1.57 0.42
CA GLN A 176 -18.48 -1.08 -0.96
C GLN A 176 -19.40 0.10 -1.25
N ASN A 177 -20.64 0.10 -0.75
CA ASN A 177 -21.59 1.19 -0.98
C ASN A 177 -21.14 2.52 -0.37
N ALA A 178 -20.56 2.50 0.83
CA ALA A 178 -20.03 3.71 1.45
C ALA A 178 -18.78 4.20 0.71
N ARG A 179 -17.87 3.27 0.33
CA ARG A 179 -16.70 3.61 -0.48
C ARG A 179 -17.07 4.28 -1.80
N ARG A 180 -18.05 3.75 -2.53
CA ARG A 180 -18.54 4.33 -3.79
C ARG A 180 -19.01 5.77 -3.61
N ARG A 181 -19.80 6.05 -2.57
CA ARG A 181 -20.24 7.43 -2.26
C ARG A 181 -19.06 8.33 -1.91
N LEU A 182 -18.11 7.86 -1.11
CA LEU A 182 -16.91 8.63 -0.77
C LEU A 182 -16.07 8.94 -2.01
N ILE A 183 -15.88 7.97 -2.90
CA ILE A 183 -15.13 8.17 -4.15
C ILE A 183 -15.78 9.26 -5.01
N ALA A 184 -17.10 9.25 -5.15
CA ALA A 184 -17.82 10.29 -5.88
C ALA A 184 -17.59 11.69 -5.25
N VAL A 185 -17.71 11.81 -3.92
CA VAL A 185 -17.46 13.06 -3.20
C VAL A 185 -16.00 13.52 -3.36
N LEU A 186 -15.03 12.60 -3.35
CA LEU A 186 -13.63 12.96 -3.62
C LEU A 186 -13.44 13.50 -5.04
N GLY A 187 -14.11 12.90 -6.03
CA GLY A 187 -14.13 13.40 -7.41
C GLY A 187 -14.74 14.80 -7.52
N GLU A 188 -15.90 15.03 -6.89
CA GLU A 188 -16.58 16.33 -6.85
C GLU A 188 -15.74 17.43 -6.17
N MET A 189 -14.93 17.06 -5.16
CA MET A 189 -13.98 18.00 -4.52
C MET A 189 -12.74 18.31 -5.38
N GLY A 190 -12.61 17.71 -6.57
CA GLY A 190 -11.47 17.89 -7.45
C GLY A 190 -10.18 17.29 -6.88
N VAL A 191 -10.28 16.11 -6.23
CA VAL A 191 -9.08 15.31 -5.93
C VAL A 191 -8.45 14.89 -7.25
N ALA A 192 -7.18 15.23 -7.43
CA ALA A 192 -6.42 15.00 -8.66
C ALA A 192 -6.18 13.51 -8.90
N ILE A 193 -5.76 12.79 -7.86
CA ILE A 193 -5.49 11.36 -7.89
C ILE A 193 -5.46 10.80 -6.46
N ALA A 194 -5.86 9.55 -6.29
CA ALA A 194 -5.73 8.82 -5.03
C ALA A 194 -4.80 7.62 -5.16
N THR A 195 -3.86 7.41 -4.23
CA THR A 195 -3.20 6.11 -4.10
C THR A 195 -4.16 5.13 -3.40
N THR A 196 -4.25 3.90 -3.90
CA THR A 196 -5.10 2.89 -3.26
C THR A 196 -4.59 2.58 -1.84
N PRO A 197 -5.48 2.21 -0.90
CA PRO A 197 -5.05 1.80 0.45
C PRO A 197 -4.02 0.67 0.39
N ASN A 198 -2.90 0.82 1.10
CA ASN A 198 -1.79 -0.13 1.09
C ASN A 198 -2.01 -1.27 2.10
N TYR A 199 -2.94 -2.18 1.80
CA TYR A 199 -3.13 -3.35 2.66
C TYR A 199 -1.82 -4.11 2.87
N SER A 200 -1.57 -4.46 4.13
CA SER A 200 -0.28 -4.99 4.55
C SER A 200 0.01 -6.37 3.97
N VAL A 201 1.28 -6.54 3.61
CA VAL A 201 1.89 -7.81 3.23
C VAL A 201 2.98 -8.08 4.26
N SER A 202 2.88 -9.18 5.00
CA SER A 202 3.76 -9.45 6.15
C SER A 202 4.63 -10.68 5.98
N VAL A 203 5.76 -10.63 6.67
CA VAL A 203 6.71 -11.74 6.74
C VAL A 203 6.36 -12.76 7.82
N ASN A 204 5.44 -12.44 8.74
CA ASN A 204 5.16 -13.20 9.96
C ASN A 204 3.74 -13.79 10.05
N TRP A 205 3.06 -13.98 8.92
CA TRP A 205 1.79 -14.72 8.85
C TRP A 205 1.71 -15.57 7.57
N PRO A 206 0.73 -16.47 7.45
CA PRO A 206 0.56 -17.30 6.25
C PRO A 206 0.27 -16.49 4.97
N ARG A 207 0.84 -16.92 3.85
CA ARG A 207 0.78 -16.22 2.55
C ARG A 207 -0.61 -15.91 2.00
N PRO A 208 -1.67 -16.72 2.22
CA PRO A 208 -3.00 -16.35 1.72
C PRO A 208 -3.49 -14.98 2.23
N GLY A 209 -3.01 -14.53 3.39
CA GLY A 209 -3.30 -13.20 3.94
C GLY A 209 -2.78 -12.09 3.04
N ASP A 210 -1.54 -12.23 2.60
CA ASP A 210 -0.90 -11.29 1.69
C ASP A 210 -1.59 -11.26 0.33
N LEU A 211 -1.94 -12.44 -0.21
CA LEU A 211 -2.60 -12.53 -1.51
C LEU A 211 -3.99 -11.88 -1.48
N ALA A 212 -4.73 -12.07 -0.39
CA ALA A 212 -6.01 -11.41 -0.15
C ALA A 212 -5.84 -9.89 -0.02
N ALA A 213 -4.82 -9.42 0.72
CA ALA A 213 -4.49 -8.00 0.83
C ALA A 213 -4.20 -7.39 -0.56
N MET A 214 -3.35 -8.01 -1.37
CA MET A 214 -3.06 -7.56 -2.73
C MET A 214 -4.33 -7.50 -3.60
N LYS A 215 -5.19 -8.52 -3.54
CA LYS A 215 -6.47 -8.49 -4.26
C LYS A 215 -7.35 -7.30 -3.83
N ARG A 216 -7.42 -6.98 -2.53
CA ARG A 216 -8.17 -5.82 -2.01
C ARG A 216 -7.61 -4.50 -2.51
N ILE A 217 -6.28 -4.36 -2.64
CA ILE A 217 -5.66 -3.18 -3.26
C ILE A 217 -6.19 -3.00 -4.70
N LEU A 218 -6.18 -4.07 -5.51
CA LEU A 218 -6.64 -4.01 -6.89
C LEU A 218 -8.15 -3.70 -7.00
N LEU A 219 -8.96 -4.28 -6.12
CA LEU A 219 -10.39 -3.98 -6.06
C LEU A 219 -10.65 -2.51 -5.69
N CYS A 220 -9.90 -1.95 -4.73
CA CYS A 220 -9.97 -0.53 -4.41
C CYS A 220 -9.56 0.36 -5.60
N CYS A 221 -8.54 -0.04 -6.37
CA CYS A 221 -8.15 0.66 -7.61
C CYS A 221 -9.32 0.71 -8.58
N ALA A 222 -9.93 -0.44 -8.84
CA ALA A 222 -11.09 -0.55 -9.73
C ALA A 222 -12.26 0.30 -9.23
N GLU A 223 -12.59 0.23 -7.94
CA GLU A 223 -13.67 1.03 -7.36
C GLU A 223 -13.43 2.54 -7.53
N MET A 224 -12.19 3.02 -7.32
CA MET A 224 -11.84 4.43 -7.50
C MET A 224 -11.99 4.86 -8.95
N MET A 225 -11.40 4.11 -9.89
CA MET A 225 -11.43 4.46 -11.31
C MET A 225 -12.84 4.35 -11.92
N GLU A 226 -13.62 3.34 -11.53
CA GLU A 226 -15.04 3.22 -11.92
C GLU A 226 -15.89 4.37 -11.37
N GLY A 227 -15.56 4.85 -10.18
CA GLY A 227 -16.15 6.05 -9.60
C GLY A 227 -15.69 7.37 -10.23
N GLY A 228 -14.83 7.33 -11.25
CA GLY A 228 -14.33 8.52 -11.96
C GLY A 228 -13.15 9.22 -11.27
N LEU A 229 -12.60 8.64 -10.19
CA LEU A 229 -11.43 9.16 -9.49
C LEU A 229 -10.15 8.52 -10.05
N PRO A 230 -9.21 9.29 -10.63
CA PRO A 230 -7.90 8.77 -11.00
C PRO A 230 -7.24 8.08 -9.81
N ALA A 231 -6.65 6.90 -10.05
CA ALA A 231 -6.06 6.10 -9.00
C ALA A 231 -4.65 5.63 -9.36
N ALA A 232 -3.74 5.69 -8.38
CA ALA A 232 -2.45 5.05 -8.45
C ALA A 232 -2.50 3.70 -7.72
N LEU A 233 -2.27 2.61 -8.45
CA LEU A 233 -2.31 1.25 -7.90
C LEU A 233 -1.12 1.01 -6.97
N HIS A 234 -1.36 0.71 -5.70
CA HIS A 234 -0.29 0.44 -4.74
C HIS A 234 0.28 -0.98 -4.90
N VAL A 235 1.42 -1.14 -5.56
CA VAL A 235 1.98 -2.46 -5.94
C VAL A 235 2.78 -3.12 -4.81
N ASN A 236 2.13 -3.42 -3.67
CA ASN A 236 2.79 -4.03 -2.50
C ASN A 236 3.14 -5.52 -2.74
N GLY A 237 4.22 -6.03 -2.14
CA GLY A 237 4.64 -7.42 -2.34
C GLY A 237 5.77 -7.89 -1.42
N ARG A 238 5.89 -9.21 -1.25
CA ARG A 238 6.94 -9.84 -0.42
C ARG A 238 7.99 -10.57 -1.25
N THR A 239 7.61 -11.05 -2.42
CA THR A 239 8.38 -11.94 -3.29
C THR A 239 8.44 -11.38 -4.71
N PRO A 240 9.44 -11.77 -5.55
CA PRO A 240 9.46 -11.38 -6.96
C PRO A 240 8.15 -11.73 -7.68
N ARG A 241 7.59 -12.92 -7.39
CA ARG A 241 6.31 -13.39 -7.96
C ARG A 241 5.15 -12.42 -7.75
N ASP A 242 5.12 -11.70 -6.63
CA ASP A 242 4.08 -10.69 -6.37
C ASP A 242 4.16 -9.54 -7.40
N PHE A 243 5.37 -9.10 -7.74
CA PHE A 243 5.62 -8.06 -8.73
C PHE A 243 5.39 -8.55 -10.17
N GLU A 244 5.64 -9.83 -10.46
CA GLU A 244 5.25 -10.43 -11.74
C GLU A 244 3.73 -10.40 -11.94
N ARG A 245 2.97 -10.70 -10.89
CA ARG A 245 1.51 -10.63 -10.92
C ARG A 245 1.03 -9.20 -11.12
N TRP A 246 1.66 -8.23 -10.47
CA TRP A 246 1.36 -6.81 -10.72
C TRP A 246 1.68 -6.38 -12.15
N ALA A 247 2.80 -6.82 -12.71
CA ALA A 247 3.11 -6.57 -14.12
C ALA A 247 2.04 -7.15 -15.05
N GLY A 248 1.56 -8.37 -14.79
CA GLY A 248 0.45 -8.97 -15.53
C GLY A 248 -0.84 -8.15 -15.48
N VAL A 249 -1.17 -7.58 -14.31
CA VAL A 249 -2.30 -6.65 -14.16
C VAL A 249 -2.08 -5.38 -14.99
N LEU A 250 -0.92 -4.75 -14.88
CA LEU A 250 -0.63 -3.48 -15.55
C LEU A 250 -0.52 -3.61 -17.08
N ARG A 251 -0.12 -4.78 -17.59
CA ARG A 251 -0.17 -5.09 -19.03
C ARG A 251 -1.61 -5.22 -19.52
N ARG A 252 -2.47 -5.91 -18.75
CA ARG A 252 -3.87 -6.15 -19.12
C ARG A 252 -4.76 -4.93 -18.95
N LEU A 253 -4.62 -4.23 -17.83
CA LEU A 253 -5.41 -3.04 -17.47
C LEU A 253 -4.61 -1.78 -17.83
N ARG A 254 -4.54 -1.48 -19.14
CA ARG A 254 -3.74 -0.35 -19.66
C ARG A 254 -4.17 1.03 -19.16
N GLY A 255 -5.42 1.17 -18.68
CA GLY A 255 -5.91 2.40 -18.05
C GLY A 255 -5.20 2.77 -16.74
N ILE A 256 -4.57 1.80 -16.07
CA ILE A 256 -3.76 2.09 -14.88
C ILE A 256 -2.41 2.67 -15.35
N THR A 257 -2.27 3.99 -15.31
CA THR A 257 -1.05 4.70 -15.72
C THR A 257 -0.13 5.03 -14.54
N HIS A 258 -0.69 5.08 -13.33
CA HIS A 258 0.01 5.43 -12.11
C HIS A 258 0.10 4.23 -11.18
N VAL A 259 1.27 4.05 -10.56
CA VAL A 259 1.50 3.09 -9.48
C VAL A 259 1.98 3.83 -8.24
N ALA A 260 1.70 3.30 -7.07
CA ALA A 260 2.15 3.84 -5.80
C ALA A 260 3.00 2.81 -5.05
N TYR A 261 3.98 3.29 -4.28
CA TYR A 261 4.74 2.45 -3.37
C TYR A 261 5.24 3.24 -2.17
N GLU A 262 5.21 2.61 -0.99
CA GLU A 262 5.68 3.21 0.24
C GLU A 262 7.04 2.64 0.68
N PHE A 263 7.97 3.54 0.99
CA PHE A 263 9.27 3.25 1.61
C PHE A 263 9.34 3.87 3.01
N THR A 264 8.55 3.37 3.96
CA THR A 264 8.60 3.80 5.38
C THR A 264 8.86 2.61 6.32
N THR A 265 7.95 1.63 6.36
CA THR A 265 8.00 0.49 7.28
C THR A 265 8.48 -0.76 6.55
N GLY A 266 9.48 -1.44 7.11
CA GLY A 266 10.09 -2.66 6.55
C GLY A 266 10.94 -2.42 5.28
N ALA A 267 10.35 -1.87 4.23
CA ALA A 267 10.97 -1.63 2.92
C ALA A 267 12.02 -0.50 2.92
N ALA A 268 12.05 0.38 3.93
CA ALA A 268 12.98 1.52 3.97
C ALA A 268 14.42 1.18 4.41
N ARG A 269 14.72 -0.06 4.81
CA ARG A 269 15.97 -0.39 5.54
C ARG A 269 16.94 -1.27 4.75
N GLY A 270 18.14 -0.72 4.50
CA GLY A 270 19.32 -1.45 4.00
C GLY A 270 19.05 -2.27 2.75
N GLU A 271 19.59 -3.49 2.68
CA GLU A 271 19.43 -4.42 1.54
C GLU A 271 17.97 -4.62 1.11
N ARG A 272 17.00 -4.54 2.03
CA ARG A 272 15.58 -4.74 1.69
C ARG A 272 15.04 -3.60 0.82
N ARG A 273 15.50 -2.38 1.04
CA ARG A 273 15.16 -1.23 0.20
C ARG A 273 15.65 -1.44 -1.22
N ASP A 274 16.92 -1.80 -1.35
CA ASP A 274 17.56 -1.97 -2.65
C ASP A 274 16.89 -3.13 -3.42
N GLN A 275 16.52 -4.22 -2.72
CA GLN A 275 15.73 -5.31 -3.28
C GLN A 275 14.36 -4.85 -3.81
N HIS A 276 13.63 -4.01 -3.07
CA HIS A 276 12.36 -3.45 -3.54
C HIS A 276 12.53 -2.48 -4.72
N VAL A 277 13.61 -1.69 -4.74
CA VAL A 277 13.96 -0.85 -5.89
C VAL A 277 14.21 -1.73 -7.13
N THR A 278 14.94 -2.84 -6.98
CA THR A 278 15.13 -3.81 -8.06
C THR A 278 13.81 -4.39 -8.54
N TRP A 279 12.94 -4.87 -7.65
CA TRP A 279 11.65 -5.45 -8.03
C TRP A 279 10.71 -4.45 -8.72
N LEU A 280 10.67 -3.20 -8.26
CA LEU A 280 9.90 -2.15 -8.92
C LEU A 280 10.47 -1.81 -10.30
N SER A 281 11.81 -1.80 -10.43
CA SER A 281 12.47 -1.55 -11.72
C SER A 281 12.17 -2.67 -12.72
N GLU A 282 12.20 -3.93 -12.28
CA GLU A 282 11.84 -5.08 -13.11
C GLU A 282 10.35 -5.11 -13.45
N LEU A 283 9.47 -4.70 -12.53
CA LEU A 283 8.05 -4.49 -12.82
C LEU A 283 7.87 -3.48 -13.95
N ALA A 284 8.51 -2.32 -13.88
CA ALA A 284 8.40 -1.28 -14.91
C ALA A 284 8.86 -1.79 -16.29
N LYS A 285 10.00 -2.51 -16.33
CA LYS A 285 10.50 -3.15 -17.56
C LYS A 285 9.50 -4.15 -18.15
N ARG A 286 8.93 -5.03 -17.32
CA ARG A 286 7.99 -6.08 -17.76
C ARG A 286 6.66 -5.54 -18.28
N VAL A 287 6.27 -4.33 -17.87
CA VAL A 287 5.04 -3.68 -18.32
C VAL A 287 5.18 -3.08 -19.72
N GLU A 288 6.41 -2.85 -20.20
CA GLU A 288 6.72 -2.44 -21.58
C GLU A 288 6.02 -1.13 -22.02
N ARG A 289 5.72 -0.24 -21.07
CA ARG A 289 5.20 1.12 -21.32
C ARG A 289 5.59 2.05 -20.17
N PRO A 290 5.68 3.37 -20.40
CA PRO A 290 5.95 4.31 -19.33
C PRO A 290 4.83 4.25 -18.28
N LEU A 291 5.25 4.22 -17.01
CA LEU A 291 4.40 4.35 -15.84
C LEU A 291 4.87 5.53 -15.01
N HIS A 292 3.94 6.17 -14.31
CA HIS A 292 4.24 7.16 -13.28
C HIS A 292 4.25 6.48 -11.92
N LEU A 293 5.38 6.57 -11.20
CA LEU A 293 5.48 6.08 -9.83
C LEU A 293 5.29 7.20 -8.81
N ILE A 294 4.33 7.03 -7.90
CA ILE A 294 4.17 7.87 -6.70
C ILE A 294 4.87 7.16 -5.52
N VAL A 295 5.98 7.73 -5.06
CA VAL A 295 6.78 7.23 -3.95
C VAL A 295 6.39 7.95 -2.67
N HIS A 296 6.04 7.22 -1.62
CA HIS A 296 5.77 7.78 -0.30
C HIS A 296 6.89 7.45 0.68
N GLY A 297 7.45 8.45 1.36
CA GLY A 297 8.47 8.27 2.40
C GLY A 297 9.89 8.62 1.96
N GLU A 298 10.76 7.62 1.85
CA GLU A 298 12.21 7.80 1.65
C GLU A 298 12.58 8.48 0.32
N SER A 299 13.45 9.50 0.33
CA SER A 299 13.86 10.22 -0.88
C SER A 299 15.02 9.55 -1.64
N CYS A 300 15.89 8.80 -0.97
CA CYS A 300 17.07 8.21 -1.63
C CYS A 300 16.73 7.16 -2.70
N VAL A 301 15.50 6.64 -2.73
CA VAL A 301 15.04 5.71 -3.77
C VAL A 301 14.59 6.42 -5.05
N VAL A 302 14.38 7.74 -5.02
CA VAL A 302 13.80 8.48 -6.16
C VAL A 302 14.73 8.44 -7.37
N VAL A 303 16.02 8.72 -7.19
CA VAL A 303 17.02 8.71 -8.27
C VAL A 303 17.11 7.36 -8.99
N PRO A 304 17.29 6.22 -8.30
CA PRO A 304 17.33 4.93 -9.00
C PRO A 304 15.99 4.59 -9.68
N LEU A 305 14.85 4.94 -9.08
CA LEU A 305 13.53 4.65 -9.68
C LEU A 305 13.23 5.53 -10.91
N LYS A 306 13.76 6.76 -10.99
CA LYS A 306 13.65 7.61 -12.19
C LYS A 306 14.32 7.00 -13.43
N ARG A 307 15.21 6.01 -13.27
CA ARG A 307 15.82 5.29 -14.41
C ARG A 307 14.90 4.23 -15.00
N ALA A 308 13.90 3.77 -14.25
CA ALA A 308 13.00 2.69 -14.64
C ALA A 308 11.57 3.18 -14.98
N PHE A 309 11.12 4.25 -14.34
CA PHE A 309 9.78 4.82 -14.54
C PHE A 309 9.84 6.06 -15.43
N GLY A 310 8.77 6.30 -16.21
CA GLY A 310 8.69 7.48 -17.08
C GLY A 310 8.59 8.78 -16.29
N GLN A 311 8.00 8.72 -15.09
CA GLN A 311 7.96 9.82 -14.15
C GLN A 311 7.93 9.30 -12.71
N VAL A 312 8.51 10.06 -11.78
CA VAL A 312 8.46 9.77 -10.34
C VAL A 312 8.04 11.02 -9.57
N THR A 313 6.94 10.93 -8.83
CA THR A 313 6.51 11.93 -7.85
C THR A 313 6.81 11.42 -6.46
N TRP A 314 7.56 12.19 -5.68
CA TRP A 314 7.88 11.89 -4.30
C TRP A 314 6.96 12.65 -3.34
N ILE A 315 6.24 11.91 -2.50
CA ILE A 315 5.47 12.43 -1.37
C ILE A 315 6.37 12.46 -0.14
N ASP A 316 6.73 13.68 0.29
CA ASP A 316 7.58 13.92 1.45
C ASP A 316 6.77 13.94 2.75
N THR A 317 7.03 12.94 3.59
CA THR A 317 6.41 12.79 4.91
C THR A 317 7.20 13.43 6.04
N SER A 318 8.42 13.92 5.77
CA SER A 318 9.37 14.35 6.80
C SER A 318 9.33 15.85 7.04
N SER A 319 9.19 16.67 5.99
CA SER A 319 9.30 18.13 6.11
C SER A 319 8.25 18.72 7.03
N PHE A 320 7.00 18.27 6.93
CA PHE A 320 5.93 18.73 7.81
C PHE A 320 6.24 18.43 9.29
N ILE A 321 6.66 17.20 9.60
CA ILE A 321 6.99 16.79 10.97
C ILE A 321 8.20 17.57 11.51
N LYS A 322 9.24 17.78 10.69
CA LYS A 322 10.40 18.61 11.04
C LYS A 322 9.98 20.05 11.36
N THR A 323 9.13 20.66 10.52
CA THR A 323 8.60 22.01 10.75
C THR A 323 7.81 22.11 12.05
N VAL A 324 6.90 21.16 12.32
CA VAL A 324 6.13 21.11 13.57
C VAL A 324 7.04 21.02 14.80
N HIS A 325 8.13 20.27 14.71
CA HIS A 325 9.11 20.14 15.79
C HIS A 325 10.21 21.21 15.79
N ARG A 326 10.07 22.29 14.98
CA ARG A 326 11.07 23.37 14.82
C ARG A 326 12.48 22.84 14.50
N ARG A 327 12.56 21.71 13.81
CA ARG A 327 13.82 21.14 13.33
C ARG A 327 14.07 21.63 11.92
N ARG A 328 15.32 21.99 11.63
CA ARG A 328 15.72 22.40 10.28
C ARG A 328 15.56 21.20 9.34
N ALA A 329 14.98 21.43 8.17
CA ALA A 329 15.08 20.49 7.08
C ALA A 329 16.54 20.52 6.59
N GLU A 330 17.33 19.55 7.01
CA GLU A 330 18.67 19.35 6.47
C GLU A 330 18.56 18.69 5.09
N ARG A 331 19.23 19.29 4.10
CA ARG A 331 19.48 18.65 2.80
C ARG A 331 20.47 17.51 3.05
N SER A 332 19.98 16.29 3.12
CA SER A 332 20.84 15.11 3.06
C SER A 332 21.04 14.71 1.59
N GLY A 333 22.17 15.13 1.02
CA GLY A 333 22.87 14.52 -0.13
C GLY A 333 22.18 14.51 -1.49
N ASN A 334 22.48 15.52 -2.33
CA ASN A 334 22.63 15.34 -3.78
C ASN A 334 24.15 15.37 -4.03
N ASP A 335 24.81 14.23 -3.90
CA ASP A 335 26.12 13.99 -4.52
C ASP A 335 26.01 12.71 -5.35
#